data_AF-A0A2N3DYH9-F1
#
_entry.id   AF-A0A2N3DYH9-F1
#
_cell.length_a   1.000
_cell.length_b   1.000
_cell.length_c   1.000
_cell.angle_alpha   90.00
_cell.angle_beta   90.00
_cell.angle_gamma   90.00
#
_symmetry.space_group_name_H-M   'P 1'
#
loop_
_entity.id
_entity.type
_entity.pdbx_description
1 polymer ?
#
loop_
_entity_poly.entity_id
_entity_poly.type
_entity_poly.pdbx_seq_one_letter_code
_entity_poly.pdbx_strand_id
1 'polypeptide(L)'
;MTRLIQKILLILAMLASVPAFASPNWSNYSAESFARAQAQGKTIVVDIHATWCPTCRAQAPILDALRSEPRLRNAVFVKVDFDKEKAFLREHRIPRQSTVLVFRGRQETARSVAETRPEQLRAAVLGGV
;
A
#
# COMPACT_ATOMS: atom_id res chain seq x y z
N MET A 1 -7.02 -46.77 -34.90
CA MET A 1 -7.45 -46.42 -33.53
C MET A 1 -6.36 -45.69 -32.73
N THR A 2 -5.61 -44.75 -33.32
CA THR A 2 -4.50 -44.05 -32.60
C THR A 2 -4.40 -42.55 -32.88
N ARG A 3 -5.11 -42.01 -33.88
CA ARG A 3 -5.09 -40.56 -34.18
C ARG A 3 -6.08 -39.72 -33.37
N LEU A 4 -6.99 -40.35 -32.62
CA LEU A 4 -7.98 -39.62 -31.81
C LEU A 4 -7.44 -39.26 -30.42
N ILE A 5 -6.52 -40.07 -29.87
CA ILE A 5 -5.89 -39.84 -28.56
C ILE A 5 -4.85 -38.70 -28.66
N GLN A 6 -4.20 -38.53 -29.80
CA GLN A 6 -3.17 -37.51 -30.01
C GLN A 6 -3.73 -36.07 -30.05
N LYS A 7 -5.02 -35.90 -30.39
CA LYS A 7 -5.66 -34.57 -30.41
C LYS A 7 -6.14 -34.10 -29.03
N ILE A 8 -6.30 -35.02 -28.08
CA ILE A 8 -6.74 -34.70 -26.72
C ILE A 8 -5.55 -34.24 -25.85
N LEU A 9 -4.33 -34.67 -26.18
CA LEU A 9 -3.12 -34.30 -25.43
C LEU A 9 -2.62 -32.86 -25.68
N LEU A 10 -3.15 -32.15 -26.67
CA LEU A 10 -2.70 -30.81 -27.05
C LEU A 10 -3.52 -29.65 -26.45
N ILE A 11 -4.56 -29.94 -25.67
CA ILE A 11 -5.46 -28.90 -25.11
C ILE A 11 -5.21 -28.66 -23.60
N LEU A 12 -4.25 -29.35 -22.96
CA LEU A 12 -3.99 -29.25 -21.52
C LEU A 12 -2.68 -28.51 -21.15
N ALA A 13 -2.34 -27.42 -21.86
CA ALA A 13 -1.18 -26.59 -21.51
C ALA A 13 -1.44 -25.08 -21.60
N MET A 14 -2.69 -24.63 -21.42
CA MET A 14 -3.01 -23.22 -21.15
C MET A 14 -3.60 -23.04 -19.75
N LEU A 15 -2.94 -23.62 -18.74
CA LEU A 15 -3.23 -23.31 -17.35
C LEU A 15 -2.06 -22.54 -16.76
N ALA A 16 -2.35 -21.27 -16.49
CA ALA A 16 -1.75 -20.45 -15.44
C ALA A 16 -0.34 -19.91 -15.65
N SER A 17 -0.15 -19.03 -16.64
CA SER A 17 0.66 -17.82 -16.40
C SER A 17 -0.17 -16.80 -15.61
N VAL A 18 -0.57 -17.16 -14.38
CA VAL A 18 -1.01 -16.12 -13.43
C VAL A 18 0.24 -15.29 -13.18
N PRO A 19 0.29 -14.00 -13.55
CA PRO A 19 1.43 -13.19 -13.17
C PRO A 19 1.52 -13.28 -11.65
N ALA A 20 2.69 -13.67 -11.14
CA ALA A 20 2.97 -13.52 -9.72
C ALA A 20 2.78 -12.03 -9.42
N PHE A 21 1.64 -11.67 -8.86
CA PHE A 21 1.32 -10.28 -8.53
C PHE A 21 2.32 -9.86 -7.46
N ALA A 22 3.36 -9.15 -7.87
CA ALA A 22 4.34 -8.58 -6.95
C ALA A 22 3.58 -7.66 -5.98
N SER A 23 3.86 -7.79 -4.69
CA SER A 23 3.33 -6.85 -3.70
C SER A 23 3.78 -5.43 -4.09
N PRO A 24 2.90 -4.42 -4.00
CA PRO A 24 3.26 -3.04 -4.34
C PRO A 24 4.46 -2.60 -3.51
N ASN A 25 5.39 -1.85 -4.09
CA ASN A 25 6.58 -1.34 -3.39
C ASN A 25 6.32 0.02 -2.76
N TRP A 26 7.10 0.37 -1.73
CA TRP A 26 7.16 1.72 -1.20
C TRP A 26 7.80 2.68 -2.21
N SER A 27 7.22 3.86 -2.35
CA SER A 27 7.85 5.00 -3.03
C SER A 27 7.94 6.20 -2.09
N ASN A 28 8.90 7.08 -2.32
CA ASN A 28 8.93 8.37 -1.64
C ASN A 28 7.84 9.28 -2.23
N TYR A 29 7.33 10.18 -1.40
CA TYR A 29 6.32 11.15 -1.79
C TYR A 29 6.77 12.01 -2.98
N SER A 30 5.83 12.22 -3.90
CA SER A 30 5.88 13.24 -4.94
C SER A 30 4.46 13.75 -5.11
N ALA A 31 4.30 15.08 -5.13
CA ALA A 31 2.99 15.71 -5.30
C ALA A 31 2.31 15.26 -6.60
N GLU A 32 3.09 15.10 -7.67
CA GLU A 32 2.57 14.68 -8.98
C GLU A 32 2.06 13.24 -8.96
N SER A 33 2.87 12.29 -8.46
CA SER A 33 2.49 10.88 -8.42
C SER A 33 1.32 10.64 -7.46
N PHE A 34 1.31 11.35 -6.34
CA PHE A 34 0.22 11.30 -5.37
C PHE A 34 -1.08 11.84 -5.97
N ALA A 35 -1.08 13.04 -6.56
CA ALA A 35 -2.26 13.62 -7.19
C ALA A 35 -2.80 12.75 -8.35
N ARG A 36 -1.90 12.13 -9.12
CA ARG A 36 -2.27 11.18 -10.17
C ARG A 36 -2.97 9.94 -9.61
N ALA A 37 -2.42 9.35 -8.55
CA ALA A 37 -3.04 8.19 -7.87
C ALA A 37 -4.42 8.56 -7.31
N GLN A 38 -4.57 9.76 -6.74
CA GLN A 38 -5.85 10.26 -6.26
C GLN A 38 -6.86 10.43 -7.40
N ALA A 39 -6.44 11.01 -8.53
CA ALA A 39 -7.30 11.20 -9.71
C ALA A 39 -7.76 9.87 -10.32
N GLN A 40 -6.94 8.82 -10.22
CA GLN A 40 -7.28 7.46 -10.63
C GLN A 40 -8.16 6.70 -9.62
N GLY A 41 -8.56 7.34 -8.50
CA GLY A 41 -9.37 6.69 -7.47
C GLY A 41 -8.65 5.56 -6.74
N LYS A 42 -7.31 5.55 -6.74
CA LYS A 42 -6.53 4.48 -6.09
C LYS A 42 -6.68 4.53 -4.57
N THR A 43 -6.53 3.37 -3.95
CA THR A 43 -6.21 3.28 -2.53
C THR A 43 -4.74 3.70 -2.33
N ILE A 44 -4.48 4.61 -1.40
CA ILE A 44 -3.13 5.10 -1.10
C ILE A 44 -2.88 4.95 0.39
N VAL A 45 -1.86 4.20 0.78
CA VAL A 45 -1.39 4.07 2.16
C VAL A 45 -0.17 4.98 2.32
N VAL A 46 -0.23 5.91 3.26
CA VAL A 46 0.83 6.89 3.50
C VAL A 46 1.45 6.67 4.86
N ASP A 47 2.76 6.44 4.89
CA ASP A 47 3.59 6.36 6.09
C ASP A 47 4.34 7.68 6.29
N ILE A 48 3.95 8.48 7.28
CA ILE A 48 4.68 9.68 7.67
C ILE A 48 5.76 9.28 8.65
N HIS A 49 7.02 9.29 8.20
CA HIS A 49 8.15 8.77 8.95
C HIS A 49 9.31 9.77 9.07
N ALA A 50 10.21 9.50 10.00
CA ALA A 50 11.53 10.12 10.07
C ALA A 50 12.57 9.04 10.42
N THR A 51 13.84 9.23 10.04
CA THR A 51 14.90 8.22 10.24
C THR A 51 15.22 8.01 11.73
N TRP A 52 15.13 9.07 12.53
CA TRP A 52 15.37 9.04 13.97
C TRP A 52 14.18 8.52 14.78
N CYS A 53 13.01 8.31 14.16
CA CYS A 53 11.76 7.99 14.84
C CYS A 53 11.67 6.51 15.30
N PRO A 54 11.72 6.21 16.61
CA PRO A 54 11.63 4.83 17.11
C PRO A 54 10.25 4.21 16.86
N THR A 55 9.16 4.99 17.02
CA THR A 55 7.79 4.53 16.75
C THR A 55 7.63 4.11 15.29
N CYS A 56 8.21 4.86 14.36
CA CYS A 56 8.19 4.56 12.93
C CYS A 56 8.93 3.25 12.63
N ARG A 57 10.08 3.01 13.29
CA ARG A 57 10.79 1.73 13.20
C ARG A 57 9.93 0.55 13.66
N ALA A 58 9.12 0.73 14.70
CA ALA A 58 8.18 -0.30 15.16
C ALA A 58 7.00 -0.52 14.20
N GLN A 59 6.52 0.54 13.53
CA GLN A 59 5.43 0.46 12.53
C GLN A 59 5.89 -0.19 11.22
N ALA A 60 7.12 0.06 10.80
CA ALA A 60 7.66 -0.37 9.50
C ALA A 60 7.39 -1.86 9.17
N PRO A 61 7.72 -2.85 10.01
CA PRO A 61 7.44 -4.26 9.68
C PRO A 61 5.95 -4.58 9.58
N ILE A 62 5.10 -3.89 10.35
CA ILE A 62 3.64 -4.08 10.30
C ILE A 62 3.08 -3.54 8.97
N LEU A 63 3.52 -2.34 8.57
CA LEU A 63 3.11 -1.72 7.32
C LEU A 63 3.67 -2.47 6.09
N ASP A 64 4.86 -3.05 6.20
CA ASP A 64 5.46 -3.84 5.13
C ASP A 64 4.68 -5.13 4.87
N ALA A 65 4.27 -5.82 5.94
CA ALA A 65 3.44 -7.02 5.84
C ALA A 65 2.07 -6.74 5.19
N LEU A 66 1.53 -5.53 5.36
CA LEU A 66 0.25 -5.14 4.74
C LEU A 66 0.31 -5.06 3.21
N ARG A 67 1.49 -4.96 2.59
CA ARG A 67 1.64 -4.94 1.12
C ARG A 67 1.21 -6.26 0.48
N SER A 68 1.29 -7.36 1.23
CA SER A 68 0.87 -8.69 0.77
C SER A 68 -0.62 -8.97 0.99
N GLU A 69 -1.38 -8.04 1.57
CA GLU A 69 -2.82 -8.21 1.76
C GLU A 69 -3.58 -8.16 0.42
N PRO A 70 -4.46 -9.13 0.10
CA PRO A 70 -5.18 -9.16 -1.17
C PRO A 70 -6.01 -7.90 -1.48
N ARG A 71 -6.51 -7.24 -0.42
CA ARG A 71 -7.26 -5.97 -0.50
C ARG A 71 -6.37 -4.79 -0.90
N LEU A 72 -5.06 -4.88 -0.66
CA LEU A 72 -4.07 -3.84 -0.91
C LEU A 72 -3.19 -4.12 -2.15
N ARG A 73 -3.43 -5.22 -2.88
CA ARG A 73 -2.64 -5.61 -4.07
C ARG A 73 -2.46 -4.51 -5.12
N ASN A 74 -3.43 -3.60 -5.23
CA ASN A 74 -3.44 -2.49 -6.19
C ASN A 74 -3.27 -1.11 -5.53
N ALA A 75 -2.97 -1.08 -4.24
CA ALA A 75 -2.77 0.16 -3.50
C ALA A 75 -1.39 0.76 -3.78
N VAL A 76 -1.30 2.08 -3.65
CA VAL A 76 -0.03 2.82 -3.72
C VAL A 76 0.49 3.02 -2.30
N PHE A 77 1.73 2.63 -2.05
CA PHE A 77 2.38 2.77 -0.74
C PHE A 77 3.40 3.91 -0.81
N VAL A 78 3.16 4.97 -0.04
CA VAL A 78 3.93 6.21 -0.11
C VAL A 78 4.56 6.51 1.25
N LYS A 79 5.85 6.84 1.25
CA LYS A 79 6.57 7.38 2.40
C LYS A 79 6.67 8.89 2.29
N VAL A 80 6.22 9.58 3.33
CA VAL A 80 6.34 11.03 3.48
C VAL A 80 7.36 11.30 4.57
N ASP A 81 8.46 11.96 4.22
CA ASP A 81 9.50 12.34 5.16
C ASP A 81 9.00 13.53 6.00
N PHE A 82 8.86 13.31 7.31
CA PHE A 82 8.36 14.31 8.26
C PHE A 82 9.27 15.54 8.36
N ASP A 83 10.56 15.40 8.06
CA ASP A 83 11.52 16.50 8.15
C ASP A 83 11.56 17.33 6.87
N LYS A 84 11.17 16.76 5.73
CA LYS A 84 11.30 17.40 4.41
C LYS A 84 9.96 17.86 3.82
N GLU A 85 8.91 17.06 3.90
CA GLU A 85 7.68 17.26 3.13
C GLU A 85 6.68 18.20 3.81
N LYS A 86 7.15 19.38 4.26
CA LYS A 86 6.39 20.30 5.13
C LYS A 86 5.06 20.77 4.53
N ALA A 87 4.97 20.88 3.21
CA ALA A 87 3.73 21.25 2.53
C ALA A 87 2.63 20.19 2.73
N PHE A 88 2.96 18.92 2.47
CA PHE A 88 2.06 17.79 2.70
C PHE A 88 1.63 17.73 4.18
N LEU A 89 2.58 17.88 5.10
CA LEU A 89 2.29 17.81 6.54
C LEU A 89 1.30 18.89 6.98
N ARG A 90 1.46 20.11 6.49
CA ARG A 90 0.55 21.22 6.78
C ARG A 90 -0.83 20.99 6.19
N GLU A 91 -0.90 20.62 4.91
CA GLU A 91 -2.16 20.38 4.20
C GLU A 91 -2.99 19.30 4.89
N HIS A 92 -2.36 18.19 5.27
CA HIS A 92 -3.02 17.06 5.91
C HIS A 92 -3.06 17.14 7.44
N ARG A 93 -2.70 18.30 8.01
CA ARG A 93 -2.71 18.57 9.47
C ARG A 93 -2.03 17.45 10.25
N ILE A 94 -0.83 17.07 9.83
CA ILE A 94 -0.09 15.95 10.42
C ILE A 94 0.47 16.37 11.77
N PRO A 95 0.07 15.72 12.88
CA PRO A 95 0.44 16.17 14.22
C PRO A 95 1.87 15.77 14.62
N ARG A 96 2.38 14.68 14.03
CA ARG A 96 3.70 14.10 14.33
C ARG A 96 4.07 13.04 13.29
N GLN A 97 5.36 12.72 13.22
CA GLN A 97 5.86 11.46 12.66
C GLN A 97 5.15 10.26 13.30
N SER A 98 5.16 9.09 12.65
CA SER A 98 4.38 7.89 12.99
C SER A 98 2.87 8.05 12.78
N THR A 99 2.47 9.00 11.93
CA THR A 99 1.09 9.07 11.43
C THR A 99 0.98 8.21 10.18
N VAL A 100 -0.06 7.40 10.10
CA VAL A 100 -0.40 6.60 8.92
C VAL A 100 -1.76 7.05 8.41
N LEU A 101 -1.84 7.37 7.12
CA LEU A 101 -3.10 7.74 6.46
C LEU A 101 -3.49 6.69 5.42
N VAL A 102 -4.78 6.56 5.18
CA VAL A 102 -5.33 5.85 4.03
C VAL A 102 -6.23 6.78 3.25
N PHE A 103 -6.05 6.81 1.93
CA PHE A 103 -6.91 7.52 1.01
C PHE A 103 -7.60 6.56 0.06
N ARG A 104 -8.82 6.92 -0.36
CA ARG A 104 -9.46 6.42 -1.59
C ARG A 104 -9.69 7.60 -2.52
N GLY A 105 -8.93 7.66 -3.60
CA GLY A 105 -8.88 8.86 -4.42
C GLY A 105 -8.44 10.07 -3.57
N ARG A 106 -9.23 11.14 -3.57
CA ARG A 106 -8.95 12.35 -2.77
C ARG A 106 -9.43 12.29 -1.32
N GLN A 107 -10.26 11.29 -0.96
CA GLN A 107 -10.83 11.21 0.37
C GLN A 107 -9.89 10.47 1.31
N GLU A 108 -9.52 11.11 2.43
CA GLU A 108 -8.92 10.42 3.57
C GLU A 108 -9.98 9.54 4.25
N THR A 109 -9.76 8.23 4.28
CA THR A 109 -10.71 7.25 4.81
C THR A 109 -10.29 6.65 6.14
N ALA A 110 -9.01 6.72 6.49
CA ALA A 110 -8.51 6.32 7.80
C ALA A 110 -7.26 7.10 8.20
N ARG A 111 -7.07 7.23 9.51
CA ARG A 111 -5.90 7.83 10.15
C ARG A 111 -5.55 7.07 11.41
N SER A 112 -4.28 6.75 11.57
CA SER A 112 -3.71 6.22 12.81
C SER A 112 -2.52 7.06 13.22
N VAL A 113 -2.38 7.36 14.51
CA VAL A 113 -1.31 8.21 15.04
C VAL A 113 -0.57 7.45 16.13
N ALA A 114 0.73 7.21 15.89
CA ALA A 114 1.66 6.58 16.83
C ALA A 114 1.28 5.17 17.34
N GLU A 115 0.32 4.49 16.70
CA GLU A 115 -0.06 3.12 17.04
C GLU A 115 1.05 2.15 16.62
N THR A 116 1.47 1.27 17.53
CA THR A 116 2.51 0.27 17.29
C THR A 116 2.03 -1.16 17.53
N ARG A 117 0.81 -1.36 18.01
CA ARG A 117 0.22 -2.70 18.16
C ARG A 117 -0.17 -3.22 16.77
N PRO A 118 0.38 -4.38 16.35
CA PRO A 118 0.15 -4.90 15.00
C PRO A 118 -1.33 -4.98 14.62
N GLU A 119 -2.16 -5.55 15.49
CA GLU A 119 -3.59 -5.72 15.24
C GLU A 119 -4.31 -4.40 15.01
N GLN A 120 -4.01 -3.38 15.81
CA GLN A 120 -4.74 -2.10 15.75
C GLN A 120 -4.29 -1.24 14.57
N LEU A 121 -2.99 -1.25 14.27
CA LEU A 121 -2.48 -0.56 13.09
C LEU A 121 -2.99 -1.23 11.80
N ARG A 122 -3.00 -2.56 11.75
CA ARG A 122 -3.57 -3.32 10.62
C ARG A 122 -5.06 -3.04 10.47
N ALA A 123 -5.83 -3.07 11.56
CA ALA A 123 -7.25 -2.78 11.55
C ALA A 123 -7.54 -1.35 11.06
N ALA A 124 -6.77 -0.37 11.52
CA ALA A 124 -6.92 1.02 11.06
C ALA A 124 -6.66 1.16 9.55
N VAL A 125 -5.60 0.54 9.03
CA VAL A 125 -5.30 0.59 7.59
C VAL A 125 -6.38 -0.15 6.80
N LEU A 126 -6.67 -1.40 7.14
CA LEU A 126 -7.63 -2.23 6.41
C LEU A 126 -9.08 -1.75 6.53
N GLY A 127 -9.43 -0.99 7.58
CA GLY A 127 -10.71 -0.32 7.71
C GLY A 127 -10.90 0.83 6.71
N GLY A 128 -9.80 1.48 6.28
CA GLY A 128 -9.83 2.57 5.30
C GLY A 128 -9.89 2.10 3.83
N VAL A 129 -9.53 0.83 3.55
CA VAL A 129 -9.41 0.23 2.21
C VAL A 129 -10.72 -0.29 1.65
#